data_AF-A0A952L2X8-F1
#
_entry.id   AF-A0A952L2X8-F1
#
_cell.length_a   1.000
_cell.length_b   1.000
_cell.length_c   1.000
_cell.angle_alpha   90.00
_cell.angle_beta   90.00
_cell.angle_gamma   90.00
#
_symmetry.space_group_name_H-M   'P 1'
#
loop_
_entity.id
_entity.type
_entity.pdbx_description
1 polymer ?
#
loop_
_entity_poly.entity_id
_entity_poly.type
_entity_poly.pdbx_seq_one_letter_code
_entity_poly.pdbx_strand_id
1 'polypeptide(L)'
;MKLQTWLAGLLIAVTGLARAADAAPAPAPPPGGYLFAHMTHARYGVLHYAVSTDGLHWTRLNHGKAVNEDYHGHPSIAQGADGRYYLVGNQGDDDEEIRFWVSDDLVKWTKFGTYKPELASFLGQPHPLQRIGAPKLFFDKASSRFVLMWHTPNVPSSPDDPERYWASQRTMYVTSRDLREFVGPPKRLFDWDMATIDTFLVENPAGGYCAVVKDERYPSYNWTTGKTVRMSCAANLLGPYPEPGPPLSPAFREAPTLIRAPNGADWYLYYEQYAGTSYGLSMAPRLEGPWVEVWGNSGIKAWNRFEMPATLRHGSMMAITARQLDALRKAYPE
;
A
#
# COMPACT_ATOMS: atom_id res chain seq x y z
N MET A 1 66.73 -45.84 38.92
CA MET A 1 67.03 -44.82 37.88
C MET A 1 65.90 -43.80 37.91
N LYS A 2 66.21 -42.56 38.27
CA LYS A 2 65.25 -41.44 38.41
C LYS A 2 64.78 -40.99 37.02
N LEU A 3 63.49 -40.71 36.85
CA LEU A 3 63.02 -39.68 35.90
C LEU A 3 61.66 -39.14 36.41
N GLN A 4 61.69 -37.95 37.00
CA GLN A 4 60.52 -37.16 37.36
C GLN A 4 60.22 -36.20 36.20
N THR A 5 59.11 -36.42 35.51
CA THR A 5 58.59 -35.51 34.48
C THR A 5 57.69 -34.46 35.14
N TRP A 6 58.04 -33.19 34.98
CA TRP A 6 57.20 -32.05 35.35
C TRP A 6 56.29 -31.68 34.18
N LEU A 7 54.96 -31.75 34.37
CA LEU A 7 53.99 -31.12 33.48
C LEU A 7 53.65 -29.72 34.02
N ALA A 8 54.03 -28.68 33.28
CA ALA A 8 53.55 -27.33 33.49
C ALA A 8 52.18 -27.17 32.78
N GLY A 9 51.11 -26.99 33.56
CA GLY A 9 49.79 -26.66 33.05
C GLY A 9 49.70 -25.17 32.70
N LEU A 10 49.45 -24.86 31.43
CA LEU A 10 49.18 -23.51 30.95
C LEU A 10 47.69 -23.19 31.16
N LEU A 11 47.34 -22.30 32.09
CA LEU A 11 45.99 -21.74 32.21
C LEU A 11 45.79 -20.66 31.14
N ILE A 12 44.93 -20.91 30.16
CA ILE A 12 44.43 -19.89 29.24
C ILE A 12 43.18 -19.27 29.88
N ALA A 13 43.28 -18.03 30.33
CA ALA A 13 42.14 -17.23 30.76
C ALA A 13 41.37 -16.72 29.53
N VAL A 14 40.21 -17.29 29.26
CA VAL A 14 39.27 -16.78 28.24
C VAL A 14 38.46 -15.66 28.88
N THR A 15 38.82 -14.41 28.63
CA THR A 15 37.98 -13.26 28.97
C THR A 15 36.84 -13.15 27.97
N GLY A 16 35.65 -13.64 28.34
CA GLY A 16 34.43 -13.45 27.57
C GLY A 16 33.97 -12.00 27.62
N LEU A 17 34.10 -11.27 26.51
CA LEU A 17 33.37 -10.02 26.28
C LEU A 17 31.91 -10.37 25.98
N ALA A 18 31.06 -10.32 27.01
CA ALA A 18 29.62 -10.34 26.82
C ALA A 18 29.21 -9.08 26.03
N ARG A 19 28.86 -9.26 24.76
CA ARG A 19 28.28 -8.22 23.92
C ARG A 19 26.91 -7.91 24.52
N ALA A 20 26.73 -6.70 25.03
CA ALA A 20 25.41 -6.22 25.46
C ALA A 20 24.46 -6.39 24.27
N ALA A 21 23.42 -7.21 24.44
CA ALA A 21 22.34 -7.26 23.47
C ALA A 21 21.67 -5.90 23.51
N ASP A 22 21.74 -5.16 22.40
CA ASP A 22 20.97 -3.93 22.24
C ASP A 22 19.51 -4.27 22.50
N ALA A 23 18.92 -3.66 23.54
CA ALA A 23 17.52 -3.83 23.85
C ALA A 23 16.70 -3.43 22.62
N ALA A 24 15.77 -4.29 22.20
CA ALA A 24 14.86 -3.97 21.11
C ALA A 24 14.15 -2.64 21.43
N PRO A 25 14.01 -1.72 20.45
CA PRO A 25 13.34 -0.45 20.67
C PRO A 25 11.92 -0.68 21.20
N ALA A 26 11.49 0.15 22.15
CA ALA A 26 10.15 0.08 22.71
C ALA A 26 9.11 0.18 21.58
N PRO A 27 7.99 -0.57 21.66
CA PRO A 27 6.95 -0.50 20.64
C PRO A 27 6.42 0.93 20.52
N ALA A 28 6.17 1.37 19.29
CA ALA A 28 5.56 2.66 19.03
C ALA A 28 4.22 2.76 19.77
N PRO A 29 3.86 3.96 20.30
CA PRO A 29 2.57 4.14 20.94
C PRO A 29 1.44 3.81 19.95
N PRO A 30 0.30 3.29 20.43
CA PRO A 30 -0.84 2.99 19.58
C PRO A 30 -1.30 4.26 18.83
N PRO A 31 -1.82 4.12 17.60
CA PRO A 31 -2.32 5.26 16.86
C PRO A 31 -3.48 5.92 17.61
N GLY A 32 -3.64 7.24 17.43
CA GLY A 32 -4.82 7.94 17.95
C GLY A 32 -6.07 7.71 17.10
N GLY A 33 -5.88 7.20 15.88
CA GLY A 33 -6.90 6.73 14.97
C GLY A 33 -6.34 6.46 13.59
N TYR A 34 -7.22 6.39 12.61
CA TYR A 34 -6.92 6.15 11.21
C TYR A 34 -7.65 7.15 10.33
N LEU A 35 -6.99 7.56 9.25
CA LEU A 35 -7.58 8.30 8.15
C LEU A 35 -7.75 7.35 6.97
N PHE A 36 -8.92 7.38 6.34
CA PHE A 36 -9.16 6.82 5.03
C PHE A 36 -9.35 7.97 4.05
N ALA A 37 -8.36 8.17 3.17
CA ALA A 37 -8.45 9.06 2.03
C ALA A 37 -9.02 8.29 0.85
N HIS A 38 -10.21 8.65 0.39
CA HIS A 38 -10.98 7.81 -0.52
C HIS A 38 -11.78 8.61 -1.54
N MET A 39 -12.35 7.91 -2.50
CA MET A 39 -13.35 8.45 -3.43
C MET A 39 -14.74 7.92 -3.08
N THR A 40 -15.77 8.39 -3.78
CA THR A 40 -17.12 7.81 -3.68
C THR A 40 -17.65 7.42 -5.04
N HIS A 41 -18.64 6.53 -5.08
CA HIS A 41 -19.29 6.16 -6.34
C HIS A 41 -19.89 7.38 -7.08
N ALA A 42 -20.50 8.31 -6.34
CA ALA A 42 -21.15 9.49 -6.92
C ALA A 42 -20.15 10.57 -7.39
N ARG A 43 -18.96 10.62 -6.80
CA ARG A 43 -17.90 11.57 -7.11
C ARG A 43 -16.58 10.81 -7.26
N TYR A 44 -16.50 10.00 -8.32
CA TYR A 44 -15.30 9.26 -8.65
C TYR A 44 -14.14 10.23 -8.93
N GLY A 45 -12.94 9.90 -8.46
CA GLY A 45 -11.75 10.75 -8.53
C GLY A 45 -11.61 11.77 -7.40
N VAL A 46 -12.70 12.17 -6.73
CA VAL A 46 -12.68 13.34 -5.82
C VAL A 46 -12.37 12.94 -4.38
N LEU A 47 -11.53 13.74 -3.70
CA LEU A 47 -11.04 13.42 -2.35
C LEU A 47 -12.13 13.59 -1.29
N HIS A 48 -12.41 12.50 -0.58
CA HIS A 48 -13.28 12.44 0.59
C HIS A 48 -12.52 11.76 1.73
N TYR A 49 -12.95 12.04 2.97
CA TYR A 49 -12.37 11.44 4.18
C TYR A 49 -13.39 10.68 5.00
N ALA A 50 -12.91 9.57 5.56
CA ALA A 50 -13.50 8.89 6.70
C ALA A 50 -12.41 8.65 7.75
N VAL A 51 -12.81 8.52 9.01
CA VAL A 51 -11.91 8.25 10.13
C VAL A 51 -12.41 7.09 10.97
N SER A 52 -11.49 6.45 11.69
CA SER A 52 -11.79 5.39 12.65
C SER A 52 -10.83 5.48 13.83
N THR A 53 -11.28 5.11 15.03
CA THR A 53 -10.40 4.99 16.21
C THR A 53 -9.90 3.57 16.43
N ASP A 54 -10.61 2.57 15.92
CA ASP A 54 -10.27 1.15 16.07
C ASP A 54 -9.83 0.47 14.77
N GLY A 55 -9.93 1.19 13.65
CA GLY A 55 -9.70 0.69 12.32
C GLY A 55 -10.87 -0.14 11.77
N LEU A 56 -11.84 -0.54 12.58
CA LEU A 56 -12.93 -1.45 12.20
C LEU A 56 -14.24 -0.72 11.92
N HIS A 57 -14.52 0.37 12.62
CA HIS A 57 -15.74 1.16 12.47
C HIS A 57 -15.39 2.56 11.97
N TRP A 58 -15.91 2.91 10.80
CA TRP A 58 -15.53 4.12 10.09
C TRP A 58 -16.67 5.13 10.03
N THR A 59 -16.33 6.40 10.22
CA THR A 59 -17.27 7.53 10.13
C THR A 59 -16.81 8.50 9.05
N ARG A 60 -17.72 8.96 8.20
CA ARG A 60 -17.42 10.00 7.21
C ARG A 60 -17.10 11.32 7.90
N LEU A 61 -16.20 12.08 7.31
CA LEU A 61 -15.98 13.47 7.67
C LEU A 61 -16.66 14.42 6.67
N ASN A 62 -16.72 15.69 7.05
CA ASN A 62 -17.28 16.80 6.27
C ASN A 62 -18.73 16.59 5.84
N HIS A 63 -19.57 15.96 6.68
CA HIS A 63 -20.93 15.56 6.32
C HIS A 63 -21.01 14.72 5.03
N GLY A 64 -19.94 13.95 4.76
CA GLY A 64 -19.79 13.15 3.55
C GLY A 64 -19.49 13.94 2.27
N LYS A 65 -19.20 15.25 2.36
CA LYS A 65 -18.77 16.09 1.23
C LYS A 65 -17.27 15.93 0.96
N ALA A 66 -16.85 16.35 -0.24
CA ALA A 66 -15.44 16.37 -0.61
C ALA A 66 -14.62 17.29 0.31
N VAL A 67 -13.40 16.87 0.65
CA VAL A 67 -12.45 17.70 1.43
C VAL A 67 -11.51 18.50 0.54
N ASN A 68 -11.39 18.11 -0.74
CA ASN A 68 -10.66 18.85 -1.76
C ASN A 68 -11.32 18.61 -3.14
N GLU A 69 -11.91 19.65 -3.72
CA GLU A 69 -12.55 19.60 -5.06
C GLU A 69 -11.55 19.71 -6.22
N ASP A 70 -10.34 20.23 -5.97
CA ASP A 70 -9.31 20.36 -7.00
C ASP A 70 -8.52 19.04 -7.19
N TYR A 71 -8.57 18.14 -6.21
CA TYR A 71 -7.94 16.83 -6.31
C TYR A 71 -8.76 15.92 -7.22
N HIS A 72 -8.05 15.18 -8.08
CA HIS A 72 -8.60 14.05 -8.81
C HIS A 72 -7.63 12.87 -8.82
N GLY A 73 -8.17 11.65 -8.79
CA GLY A 73 -7.44 10.39 -8.93
C GLY A 73 -7.74 9.41 -7.81
N HIS A 74 -6.95 8.35 -7.70
CA HIS A 74 -7.05 7.34 -6.65
C HIS A 74 -6.16 7.71 -5.45
N PRO A 75 -6.70 8.16 -4.30
CA PRO A 75 -5.88 8.73 -3.23
C PRO A 75 -4.88 7.73 -2.65
N SER A 76 -3.59 8.07 -2.71
CA SER A 76 -2.51 7.38 -2.02
C SER A 76 -1.62 8.40 -1.31
N ILE A 77 -1.48 8.25 0.01
CA ILE A 77 -0.71 9.18 0.85
C ILE A 77 0.56 8.51 1.36
N ALA A 78 1.68 9.23 1.30
CA ALA A 78 2.93 8.86 1.96
C ALA A 78 3.47 10.04 2.79
N GLN A 79 4.06 9.76 3.95
CA GLN A 79 4.77 10.77 4.73
C GLN A 79 6.25 10.78 4.33
N GLY A 80 6.76 11.94 3.91
CA GLY A 80 8.16 12.12 3.52
C GLY A 80 9.11 12.24 4.73
N ALA A 81 10.42 12.28 4.46
CA ALA A 81 11.44 12.48 5.48
C ALA A 81 11.36 13.82 6.22
N ASP A 82 10.73 14.83 5.61
CA ASP A 82 10.48 16.14 6.22
C ASP A 82 9.24 16.17 7.14
N GLY A 83 8.57 15.02 7.31
CA GLY A 83 7.38 14.89 8.13
C GLY A 83 6.08 15.35 7.46
N ARG A 84 6.14 15.89 6.23
CA ARG A 84 4.96 16.30 5.47
C ARG A 84 4.31 15.11 4.76
N TYR A 85 3.05 15.28 4.40
CA TYR A 85 2.25 14.29 3.70
C TYR A 85 2.14 14.63 2.23
N TYR A 86 2.32 13.62 1.39
CA TYR A 86 2.27 13.72 -0.06
C TYR A 86 1.16 12.83 -0.58
N LEU A 87 0.27 13.41 -1.37
CA LEU A 87 -0.87 12.74 -1.99
C LEU A 87 -0.65 12.70 -3.50
N VAL A 88 -0.84 11.52 -4.10
CA VAL A 88 -0.74 11.34 -5.56
C VAL A 88 -2.12 11.18 -6.20
N GLY A 89 -2.27 11.64 -7.44
CA GLY A 89 -3.48 11.49 -8.26
C GLY A 89 -3.24 11.76 -9.75
N ASN A 90 -4.29 11.59 -10.54
CA ASN A 90 -4.35 11.76 -11.99
C ASN A 90 -5.81 12.03 -12.42
N GLN A 91 -6.05 12.53 -13.62
CA GLN A 91 -7.39 12.85 -14.13
C GLN A 91 -8.16 11.65 -14.70
N GLY A 92 -7.47 10.52 -14.87
CA GLY A 92 -8.02 9.30 -15.46
C GLY A 92 -6.91 8.45 -16.06
N ASP A 93 -7.25 7.24 -16.51
CA ASP A 93 -6.26 6.31 -17.06
C ASP A 93 -5.61 6.82 -18.36
N ASP A 94 -6.29 7.66 -19.14
CA ASP A 94 -5.76 8.36 -20.32
C ASP A 94 -4.93 9.61 -20.01
N ASP A 95 -4.91 10.07 -18.76
CA ASP A 95 -4.08 11.20 -18.36
C ASP A 95 -2.60 10.83 -18.50
N GLU A 96 -1.85 11.70 -19.16
CA GLU A 96 -0.41 11.51 -19.35
C GLU A 96 0.39 11.99 -18.13
N GLU A 97 -0.27 12.61 -17.14
CA GLU A 97 0.38 13.25 -15.99
C GLU A 97 -0.04 12.64 -14.65
N ILE A 98 0.95 12.44 -13.78
CA ILE A 98 0.77 12.16 -12.35
C ILE A 98 0.99 13.46 -11.59
N ARG A 99 0.03 13.85 -10.74
CA ARG A 99 0.10 15.08 -9.95
C ARG A 99 0.25 14.78 -8.47
N PHE A 100 1.03 15.62 -7.81
CA PHE A 100 1.30 15.54 -6.38
C PHE A 100 0.71 16.73 -5.66
N TRP A 101 0.22 16.47 -4.47
CA TRP A 101 -0.22 17.45 -3.49
C TRP A 101 0.58 17.28 -2.21
N VAL A 102 0.80 18.36 -1.47
CA VAL A 102 1.48 18.33 -0.17
C VAL A 102 0.61 18.94 0.93
N SER A 103 0.71 18.39 2.12
CA SER A 103 0.05 18.86 3.33
C SER A 103 0.95 18.73 4.55
N ASP A 104 0.93 19.72 5.44
CA ASP A 104 1.60 19.64 6.74
C ASP A 104 0.73 18.96 7.81
N ASP A 105 -0.60 18.93 7.61
CA ASP A 105 -1.58 18.61 8.65
C ASP A 105 -2.68 17.62 8.24
N LEU A 106 -2.63 17.12 6.99
CA LEU A 106 -3.66 16.31 6.32
C LEU A 106 -4.99 17.04 6.10
N VAL A 107 -5.14 18.28 6.54
CA VAL A 107 -6.35 19.08 6.36
C VAL A 107 -6.24 19.84 5.05
N LYS A 108 -5.22 20.69 4.90
CA LYS A 108 -5.07 21.50 3.69
C LYS A 108 -4.08 20.87 2.74
N TRP A 109 -4.49 20.69 1.50
CA TRP A 109 -3.64 20.22 0.41
C TRP A 109 -3.30 21.35 -0.55
N THR A 110 -2.03 21.43 -0.97
CA THR A 110 -1.59 22.36 -2.02
C THR A 110 -0.90 21.60 -3.14
N LYS A 111 -1.06 22.05 -4.39
CA LYS A 111 -0.39 21.45 -5.54
C LYS A 111 1.12 21.54 -5.34
N PHE A 112 1.83 20.42 -5.52
CA PHE A 112 3.25 20.31 -5.22
C PHE A 112 4.12 20.16 -6.47
N GLY A 113 3.70 19.30 -7.40
CA GLY A 113 4.44 18.99 -8.61
C GLY A 113 3.68 18.05 -9.53
N THR A 114 4.25 17.82 -10.71
CA THR A 114 3.72 16.93 -11.74
C THR A 114 4.86 16.08 -12.29
N TYR A 115 4.57 14.82 -12.59
CA TYR A 115 5.47 13.91 -13.29
C TYR A 115 4.75 13.36 -14.53
N LYS A 116 5.41 13.45 -15.69
CA LYS A 116 4.94 12.84 -16.93
C LYS A 116 5.84 11.65 -17.26
N PRO A 117 5.39 10.39 -17.06
CA PRO A 117 6.20 9.23 -17.41
C PRO A 117 6.38 9.12 -18.92
N GLU A 118 7.61 8.95 -19.37
CA GLU A 118 7.93 8.58 -20.75
C GLU A 118 7.85 7.06 -20.89
N LEU A 119 6.68 6.52 -21.26
CA LEU A 119 6.49 5.07 -21.39
C LEU A 119 7.04 4.52 -22.71
N ALA A 120 7.18 5.33 -23.75
CA ALA A 120 7.71 4.88 -25.05
C ALA A 120 9.20 4.45 -25.01
N SER A 121 9.98 4.96 -24.05
CA SER A 121 11.41 4.68 -23.85
C SER A 121 11.67 3.59 -22.80
N PHE A 122 10.62 2.84 -22.43
CA PHE A 122 10.62 1.90 -21.32
C PHE A 122 11.46 0.63 -21.56
N LEU A 123 12.26 0.25 -20.56
CA LEU A 123 13.05 -0.99 -20.56
C LEU A 123 12.26 -2.13 -19.89
N GLY A 124 11.97 -3.19 -20.64
CA GLY A 124 11.46 -4.47 -20.08
C GLY A 124 9.96 -4.75 -20.27
N GLN A 125 9.23 -3.93 -21.04
CA GLN A 125 7.83 -4.18 -21.42
C GLN A 125 7.68 -3.94 -22.92
N PRO A 126 7.18 -4.93 -23.68
CA PRO A 126 6.90 -4.73 -25.10
C PRO A 126 5.65 -3.85 -25.24
N HIS A 127 5.79 -2.70 -25.92
CA HIS A 127 4.68 -1.81 -26.32
C HIS A 127 3.79 -1.29 -25.17
N PRO A 128 4.33 -0.69 -24.10
CA PRO A 128 3.50 -0.06 -23.08
C PRO A 128 2.65 1.06 -23.70
N LEU A 129 1.38 1.14 -23.31
CA LEU A 129 0.52 2.25 -23.71
C LEU A 129 0.73 3.45 -22.78
N GLN A 130 0.52 4.66 -23.27
CA GLN A 130 0.53 5.85 -22.40
C GLN A 130 -0.76 5.90 -21.56
N ARG A 131 -0.83 5.03 -20.54
CA ARG A 131 -1.95 4.91 -19.62
C ARG A 131 -1.46 4.81 -18.19
N ILE A 132 -2.08 5.56 -17.29
CA ILE A 132 -1.67 5.72 -15.90
C ILE A 132 -2.80 5.25 -14.98
N GLY A 133 -2.83 3.95 -14.70
CA GLY A 133 -3.81 3.37 -13.80
C GLY A 133 -3.44 3.54 -12.33
N ALA A 134 -4.35 4.15 -11.58
CA ALA A 134 -4.36 4.31 -10.12
C ALA A 134 -2.98 4.45 -9.44
N PRO A 135 -2.27 5.60 -9.61
CA PRO A 135 -0.99 5.84 -8.98
C PRO A 135 -0.97 5.55 -7.47
N LYS A 136 0.18 5.06 -7.00
CA LYS A 136 0.46 4.70 -5.60
C LYS A 136 1.80 5.27 -5.20
N LEU A 137 1.89 5.73 -3.95
CA LEU A 137 3.08 6.37 -3.42
C LEU A 137 3.51 5.67 -2.13
N PHE A 138 4.78 5.26 -2.08
CA PHE A 138 5.42 4.73 -0.90
C PHE A 138 6.68 5.55 -0.59
N PHE A 139 6.94 5.85 0.67
CA PHE A 139 8.19 6.48 1.10
C PHE A 139 9.01 5.49 1.91
N ASP A 140 10.19 5.14 1.39
CA ASP A 140 11.14 4.27 2.06
C ASP A 140 12.05 5.09 2.99
N LYS A 141 11.97 4.82 4.29
CA LYS A 141 12.75 5.54 5.30
C LYS A 141 14.25 5.22 5.20
N ALA A 142 14.58 3.95 4.93
CA ALA A 142 15.97 3.49 4.90
C ALA A 142 16.80 4.19 3.82
N SER A 143 16.24 4.34 2.62
CA SER A 143 16.90 5.03 1.50
C SER A 143 16.53 6.51 1.36
N SER A 144 15.57 7.01 2.15
CA SER A 144 15.00 8.36 2.02
C SER A 144 14.50 8.67 0.60
N ARG A 145 13.71 7.74 0.05
CA ARG A 145 13.20 7.85 -1.32
C ARG A 145 11.73 7.50 -1.40
N PHE A 146 11.03 8.22 -2.26
CA PHE A 146 9.74 7.82 -2.76
C PHE A 146 9.90 6.75 -3.83
N VAL A 147 8.98 5.78 -3.81
CA VAL A 147 8.68 4.86 -4.90
C VAL A 147 7.28 5.24 -5.39
N LEU A 148 7.22 5.81 -6.58
CA LEU A 148 5.97 6.09 -7.29
C LEU A 148 5.66 4.89 -8.18
N MET A 149 4.46 4.34 -8.05
CA MET A 149 3.99 3.18 -8.80
C MET A 149 2.67 3.48 -9.49
N TRP A 150 2.41 2.81 -10.60
CA TRP A 150 1.12 2.79 -11.31
C TRP A 150 1.04 1.52 -12.15
N HIS A 151 -0.13 1.19 -12.68
CA HIS A 151 -0.25 0.11 -13.64
C HIS A 151 -0.46 0.63 -15.06
N THR A 152 0.09 -0.10 -16.02
CA THR A 152 -0.05 0.24 -17.44
C THR A 152 -0.27 -1.03 -18.29
N PRO A 153 -1.22 -1.02 -19.23
CA PRO A 153 -1.45 -2.08 -20.18
C PRO A 153 -0.40 -2.04 -21.29
N ASN A 154 -0.18 -3.17 -21.95
CA ASN A 154 0.65 -3.26 -23.15
C ASN A 154 -0.08 -3.79 -24.38
N VAL A 155 -1.39 -3.89 -24.31
CA VAL A 155 -2.25 -4.23 -25.44
C VAL A 155 -3.41 -3.23 -25.52
N PRO A 156 -3.75 -2.69 -26.71
CA PRO A 156 -4.92 -1.83 -26.87
C PRO A 156 -6.23 -2.52 -26.48
N SER A 157 -7.18 -1.74 -25.97
CA SER A 157 -8.53 -2.24 -25.67
C SER A 157 -9.25 -2.69 -26.93
N SER A 158 -9.99 -3.80 -26.83
CA SER A 158 -10.90 -4.29 -27.86
C SER A 158 -12.30 -4.49 -27.27
N PRO A 159 -13.38 -4.01 -27.91
CA PRO A 159 -14.73 -4.32 -27.50
C PRO A 159 -15.05 -5.83 -27.51
N ASP A 160 -14.43 -6.58 -28.43
CA ASP A 160 -14.65 -8.03 -28.59
C ASP A 160 -13.92 -8.86 -27.53
N ASP A 161 -12.84 -8.31 -26.96
CA ASP A 161 -12.02 -8.96 -25.92
C ASP A 161 -11.46 -7.91 -24.96
N PRO A 162 -12.30 -7.39 -24.04
CA PRO A 162 -11.87 -6.38 -23.08
C PRO A 162 -10.89 -6.96 -22.05
N GLU A 163 -10.94 -8.26 -21.78
CA GLU A 163 -10.07 -8.90 -20.78
C GLU A 163 -8.62 -8.93 -21.25
N ARG A 164 -8.35 -9.04 -22.56
CA ARG A 164 -6.98 -8.95 -23.08
C ARG A 164 -6.26 -7.66 -22.68
N TYR A 165 -6.97 -6.53 -22.61
CA TYR A 165 -6.41 -5.27 -22.11
C TYR A 165 -6.04 -5.36 -20.62
N TRP A 166 -6.95 -5.88 -19.81
CA TRP A 166 -6.77 -6.01 -18.36
C TRP A 166 -5.70 -7.05 -17.99
N ALA A 167 -5.64 -8.17 -18.69
CA ALA A 167 -4.59 -9.19 -18.53
C ALA A 167 -3.18 -8.68 -18.93
N SER A 168 -3.12 -7.58 -19.67
CA SER A 168 -1.89 -6.94 -20.15
C SER A 168 -1.28 -5.95 -19.13
N GLN A 169 -1.99 -5.65 -18.04
CA GLN A 169 -1.57 -4.67 -17.04
C GLN A 169 -0.27 -5.10 -16.33
N ARG A 170 0.67 -4.18 -16.17
CA ARG A 170 1.91 -4.39 -15.42
C ARG A 170 2.17 -3.21 -14.49
N THR A 171 2.70 -3.48 -13.30
CA THR A 171 3.06 -2.45 -12.32
C THR A 171 4.41 -1.84 -12.67
N MET A 172 4.38 -0.54 -12.96
CA MET A 172 5.53 0.31 -13.22
C MET A 172 5.97 1.01 -11.95
N TYR A 173 7.24 1.41 -11.89
CA TYR A 173 7.73 2.32 -10.86
C TYR A 173 8.82 3.27 -11.37
N VAL A 174 8.94 4.41 -10.68
CA VAL A 174 10.14 5.26 -10.66
C VAL A 174 10.44 5.65 -9.22
N THR A 175 11.67 6.09 -8.97
CA THR A 175 12.06 6.58 -7.64
C THR A 175 12.43 8.06 -7.69
N SER A 176 12.18 8.76 -6.59
CA SER A 176 12.54 10.16 -6.42
C SER A 176 12.92 10.42 -4.96
N ARG A 177 13.75 11.43 -4.71
CA ARG A 177 14.00 11.90 -3.34
C ARG A 177 13.00 12.96 -2.89
N ASP A 178 12.42 13.70 -3.84
CA ASP A 178 11.73 14.96 -3.58
C ASP A 178 10.42 15.15 -4.36
N LEU A 179 10.04 14.17 -5.19
CA LEU A 179 8.89 14.22 -6.13
C LEU A 179 8.97 15.35 -7.16
N ARG A 180 10.19 15.81 -7.46
CA ARG A 180 10.49 16.76 -8.55
C ARG A 180 11.41 16.12 -9.58
N GLU A 181 12.46 15.48 -9.11
CA GLU A 181 13.41 14.77 -9.96
C GLU A 181 13.25 13.25 -9.81
N PHE A 182 13.08 12.56 -10.94
CA PHE A 182 12.86 11.12 -10.98
C PHE A 182 14.04 10.41 -11.62
N VAL A 183 14.43 9.28 -11.04
CA VAL A 183 15.64 8.54 -11.44
C VAL A 183 15.33 7.63 -12.64
N GLY A 184 15.80 8.04 -13.82
CA GLY A 184 15.74 7.25 -15.05
C GLY A 184 14.32 7.08 -15.62
N PRO A 185 14.17 6.34 -16.72
CA PRO A 185 12.86 5.97 -17.23
C PRO A 185 12.17 5.00 -16.25
N PRO A 186 10.83 4.88 -16.32
CA PRO A 186 10.09 3.88 -15.56
C PRO A 186 10.60 2.45 -15.79
N LYS A 187 10.41 1.58 -14.78
CA LYS A 187 10.78 0.16 -14.82
C LYS A 187 9.64 -0.72 -14.33
N ARG A 188 9.65 -2.01 -14.70
CA ARG A 188 8.71 -2.99 -14.14
C ARG A 188 9.12 -3.29 -12.71
N LEU A 189 8.15 -3.30 -11.80
CA LEU A 189 8.41 -3.74 -10.43
C LEU A 189 8.56 -5.27 -10.33
N PHE A 190 7.86 -6.00 -11.20
CA PHE A 190 7.82 -7.46 -11.21
C PHE A 190 8.18 -8.02 -12.57
N ASP A 191 8.99 -9.08 -12.56
CA ASP A 191 9.35 -9.86 -13.75
C ASP A 191 8.32 -10.95 -14.08
N TRP A 192 7.22 -11.03 -13.33
CA TRP A 192 6.18 -12.05 -13.50
C TRP A 192 5.41 -11.90 -14.82
N ASP A 193 4.89 -13.00 -15.34
CA ASP A 193 3.84 -12.96 -16.36
C ASP A 193 2.45 -12.98 -15.71
N MET A 194 2.18 -11.95 -14.91
CA MET A 194 0.93 -11.76 -14.19
C MET A 194 0.40 -10.35 -14.46
N ALA A 195 -0.91 -10.24 -14.65
CA ALA A 195 -1.58 -8.96 -14.72
C ALA A 195 -1.64 -8.32 -13.33
N THR A 196 -0.99 -7.17 -13.14
CA THR A 196 -0.88 -6.53 -11.81
C THR A 196 -1.45 -5.13 -11.83
N ILE A 197 -2.39 -4.85 -10.93
CA ILE A 197 -2.88 -3.50 -10.65
C ILE A 197 -2.88 -3.20 -9.15
N ASP A 198 -3.21 -1.95 -8.81
CA ASP A 198 -3.40 -1.46 -7.44
C ASP A 198 -2.31 -1.87 -6.45
N THR A 199 -1.06 -1.87 -6.91
CA THR A 199 0.07 -2.36 -6.12
C THR A 199 0.57 -1.29 -5.16
N PHE A 200 0.76 -1.66 -3.89
CA PHE A 200 1.48 -0.83 -2.92
C PHE A 200 2.53 -1.65 -2.16
N LEU A 201 3.51 -0.93 -1.60
CA LEU A 201 4.60 -1.51 -0.82
C LEU A 201 4.40 -1.23 0.67
N VAL A 202 4.87 -2.16 1.50
CA VAL A 202 4.92 -2.03 2.95
C VAL A 202 6.24 -2.61 3.48
N GLU A 203 6.83 -1.96 4.49
CA GLU A 203 7.96 -2.52 5.22
C GLU A 203 7.53 -3.81 5.94
N ASN A 204 8.32 -4.88 5.83
CA ASN A 204 8.05 -6.11 6.53
C ASN A 204 8.71 -6.09 7.92
N PRO A 205 7.94 -6.23 9.03
CA PRO A 205 8.52 -6.35 10.36
C PRO A 205 9.50 -7.51 10.53
N ALA A 206 9.38 -8.59 9.74
CA ALA A 206 10.32 -9.70 9.72
C ALA A 206 11.62 -9.41 8.92
N GLY A 207 11.70 -8.23 8.30
CA GLY A 207 12.82 -7.80 7.45
C GLY A 207 12.44 -7.75 5.98
N GLY A 208 12.97 -6.75 5.26
CA GLY A 208 12.67 -6.51 3.86
C GLY A 208 11.33 -5.81 3.65
N TYR A 209 10.68 -6.12 2.53
CA TYR A 209 9.49 -5.43 2.04
C TYR A 209 8.48 -6.42 1.49
N CYS A 210 7.20 -6.09 1.58
CA CYS A 210 6.14 -6.82 0.90
C CYS A 210 5.42 -5.90 -0.08
N ALA A 211 5.12 -6.44 -1.26
CA ALA A 211 4.22 -5.84 -2.22
C ALA A 211 2.86 -6.52 -2.11
N VAL A 212 1.82 -5.73 -1.86
CA VAL A 212 0.43 -6.17 -1.95
C VAL A 212 -0.07 -5.79 -3.34
N VAL A 213 -0.65 -6.77 -4.05
CA VAL A 213 -0.98 -6.65 -5.46
C VAL A 213 -2.36 -7.22 -5.72
N LYS A 214 -3.10 -6.58 -6.63
CA LYS A 214 -4.32 -7.15 -7.19
C LYS A 214 -3.97 -7.97 -8.43
N ASP A 215 -4.31 -9.25 -8.41
CA ASP A 215 -4.20 -10.16 -9.57
C ASP A 215 -5.31 -9.81 -10.57
N GLU A 216 -4.96 -9.14 -11.67
CA GLU A 216 -5.95 -8.64 -12.64
C GLU A 216 -6.43 -9.72 -13.61
N ARG A 217 -5.82 -10.92 -13.60
CA ARG A 217 -6.21 -11.98 -14.53
C ARG A 217 -7.64 -12.44 -14.26
N TYR A 218 -8.40 -12.72 -15.32
CA TYR A 218 -9.70 -13.36 -15.18
C TYR A 218 -9.59 -14.73 -14.50
N PRO A 219 -10.47 -15.08 -13.54
CA PRO A 219 -10.38 -16.38 -12.88
C PRO A 219 -10.64 -17.50 -13.89
N SER A 220 -9.75 -18.49 -13.95
CA SER A 220 -9.85 -19.65 -14.84
C SER A 220 -9.14 -20.86 -14.25
N TYR A 221 -9.18 -22.01 -14.94
CA TYR A 221 -8.38 -23.18 -14.55
C TYR A 221 -6.87 -22.90 -14.51
N ASN A 222 -6.39 -21.93 -15.30
CA ASN A 222 -4.98 -21.52 -15.32
C ASN A 222 -4.67 -20.46 -14.24
N TRP A 223 -5.68 -19.72 -13.78
CA TRP A 223 -5.54 -18.61 -12.85
C TRP A 223 -6.60 -18.68 -11.76
N THR A 224 -6.48 -19.67 -10.87
CA THR A 224 -7.43 -19.91 -9.77
C THR A 224 -7.45 -18.78 -8.73
N THR A 225 -6.44 -17.92 -8.74
CA THR A 225 -6.33 -16.72 -7.90
C THR A 225 -6.76 -15.42 -8.60
N GLY A 226 -7.28 -15.50 -9.83
CA GLY A 226 -7.65 -14.33 -10.61
C GLY A 226 -8.62 -13.41 -9.86
N LYS A 227 -8.47 -12.09 -10.07
CA LYS A 227 -9.25 -11.02 -9.42
C LYS A 227 -9.21 -11.04 -7.88
N THR A 228 -8.16 -11.61 -7.26
CA THR A 228 -7.94 -11.56 -5.80
C THR A 228 -6.82 -10.59 -5.44
N VAL A 229 -6.75 -10.21 -4.16
CA VAL A 229 -5.60 -9.53 -3.58
C VAL A 229 -4.60 -10.57 -3.09
N ARG A 230 -3.32 -10.39 -3.39
CA ARG A 230 -2.23 -11.30 -3.03
C ARG A 230 -1.02 -10.51 -2.53
N MET A 231 -0.05 -11.20 -1.92
CA MET A 231 1.16 -10.56 -1.40
C MET A 231 2.41 -11.33 -1.79
N SER A 232 3.48 -10.60 -2.09
CA SER A 232 4.82 -11.13 -2.30
C SER A 232 5.82 -10.34 -1.45
N CYS A 233 6.79 -11.02 -0.82
CA CYS A 233 7.79 -10.37 0.01
C CYS A 233 9.20 -10.65 -0.50
N ALA A 234 10.08 -9.65 -0.38
CA ALA A 234 11.46 -9.68 -0.84
C ALA A 234 12.39 -9.00 0.17
N ALA A 235 13.68 -9.34 0.13
CA ALA A 235 14.69 -8.73 0.99
C ALA A 235 14.95 -7.25 0.66
N ASN A 236 14.78 -6.85 -0.60
CA ASN A 236 15.06 -5.49 -1.06
C ASN A 236 13.78 -4.79 -1.54
N LEU A 237 13.74 -3.47 -1.40
CA LEU A 237 12.61 -2.60 -1.73
C LEU A 237 12.05 -2.81 -3.15
N LEU A 238 12.94 -2.98 -4.12
CA LEU A 238 12.59 -3.10 -5.54
C LEU A 238 12.72 -4.54 -6.05
N GLY A 239 12.74 -5.52 -5.14
CA GLY A 239 12.81 -6.94 -5.49
C GLY A 239 14.25 -7.47 -5.69
N PRO A 240 14.40 -8.61 -6.38
CA PRO A 240 13.34 -9.34 -7.09
C PRO A 240 12.30 -9.90 -6.12
N TYR A 241 11.02 -9.79 -6.49
CA TYR A 241 9.92 -10.39 -5.74
C TYR A 241 9.58 -11.78 -6.33
N PRO A 242 9.44 -12.83 -5.51
CA PRO A 242 8.93 -14.13 -5.98
C PRO A 242 7.46 -14.00 -6.39
N GLU A 243 6.90 -14.97 -7.13
CA GLU A 243 5.45 -14.98 -7.36
C GLU A 243 4.67 -14.88 -6.03
N PRO A 244 3.55 -14.14 -6.01
CA PRO A 244 2.84 -13.89 -4.76
C PRO A 244 2.22 -15.17 -4.17
N GLY A 245 1.99 -15.18 -2.86
CA GLY A 245 1.37 -16.27 -2.14
C GLY A 245 -0.11 -16.51 -2.48
N PRO A 246 -0.83 -17.33 -1.70
CA PRO A 246 -2.26 -17.58 -1.90
C PRO A 246 -3.09 -16.28 -1.76
N PRO A 247 -4.36 -16.28 -2.24
CA PRO A 247 -5.27 -15.16 -2.07
C PRO A 247 -5.43 -14.72 -0.61
N LEU A 248 -5.40 -13.41 -0.39
CA LEU A 248 -5.67 -12.74 0.88
C LEU A 248 -7.08 -12.15 0.94
N SER A 249 -7.85 -12.35 -0.12
CA SER A 249 -9.22 -11.90 -0.27
C SER A 249 -10.02 -12.94 -1.07
N PRO A 250 -11.36 -12.90 -1.00
CA PRO A 250 -12.20 -13.52 -2.01
C PRO A 250 -11.89 -12.99 -3.42
N ALA A 251 -12.38 -13.69 -4.45
CA ALA A 251 -12.31 -13.21 -5.83
C ALA A 251 -13.13 -11.92 -6.05
N PHE A 252 -12.82 -11.20 -7.12
CA PHE A 252 -13.42 -9.91 -7.47
C PHE A 252 -13.26 -8.86 -6.36
N ARG A 253 -12.01 -8.69 -5.91
CA ARG A 253 -11.59 -7.65 -4.96
C ARG A 253 -10.48 -6.79 -5.57
N GLU A 254 -10.50 -5.50 -5.23
CA GLU A 254 -9.57 -4.49 -5.77
C GLU A 254 -9.23 -3.42 -4.73
N ALA A 255 -8.42 -2.43 -5.13
CA ALA A 255 -8.06 -1.28 -4.31
C ALA A 255 -7.61 -1.64 -2.87
N PRO A 256 -6.68 -2.60 -2.68
CA PRO A 256 -6.31 -3.02 -1.35
C PRO A 256 -5.63 -1.88 -0.59
N THR A 257 -5.84 -1.85 0.73
CA THR A 257 -5.13 -0.97 1.65
C THR A 257 -4.94 -1.66 3.00
N LEU A 258 -3.85 -1.34 3.70
CA LEU A 258 -3.35 -2.10 4.83
C LEU A 258 -3.02 -1.18 6.00
N ILE A 259 -3.54 -1.50 7.18
CA ILE A 259 -3.21 -0.81 8.43
C ILE A 259 -2.84 -1.83 9.53
N ARG A 260 -2.05 -1.39 10.50
CA ARG A 260 -1.85 -2.13 11.76
C ARG A 260 -3.05 -1.88 12.66
N ALA A 261 -3.57 -2.91 13.31
CA ALA A 261 -4.58 -2.80 14.36
C ALA A 261 -4.06 -1.91 15.51
N PRO A 262 -4.94 -1.25 16.30
CA PRO A 262 -4.52 -0.29 17.32
C PRO A 262 -3.59 -0.89 18.38
N ASN A 263 -3.81 -2.16 18.71
CA ASN A 263 -2.99 -2.92 19.66
C ASN A 263 -1.61 -3.33 19.09
N GLY A 264 -1.36 -3.09 17.80
CA GLY A 264 -0.16 -3.49 17.08
C GLY A 264 0.00 -5.01 16.87
N ALA A 265 -0.99 -5.81 17.27
CA ALA A 265 -0.93 -7.27 17.23
C ALA A 265 -1.27 -7.84 15.85
N ASP A 266 -2.22 -7.20 15.16
CA ASP A 266 -2.75 -7.67 13.88
C ASP A 266 -2.57 -6.63 12.78
N TRP A 267 -2.64 -7.11 11.55
CA TRP A 267 -2.79 -6.35 10.33
C TRP A 267 -4.24 -6.44 9.85
N TYR A 268 -4.77 -5.34 9.35
CA TYR A 268 -6.07 -5.26 8.70
C TYR A 268 -5.87 -4.89 7.24
N LEU A 269 -6.22 -5.82 6.34
CA LEU A 269 -6.20 -5.64 4.89
C LEU A 269 -7.63 -5.41 4.39
N TYR A 270 -7.91 -4.17 4.02
CA TYR A 270 -9.16 -3.79 3.38
C TYR A 270 -9.05 -3.96 1.88
N TYR A 271 -10.17 -4.28 1.25
CA TYR A 271 -10.29 -4.34 -0.19
C TYR A 271 -11.70 -4.01 -0.63
N GLU A 272 -11.81 -3.31 -1.74
CA GLU A 272 -13.08 -2.98 -2.35
C GLU A 272 -13.68 -4.21 -3.04
N GLN A 273 -14.98 -4.43 -2.90
CA GLN A 273 -15.71 -5.43 -3.68
C GLN A 273 -16.12 -4.85 -5.02
N TYR A 274 -15.60 -5.43 -6.10
CA TYR A 274 -15.85 -4.99 -7.46
C TYR A 274 -17.35 -4.96 -7.80
N ALA A 275 -17.87 -3.96 -8.52
CA ALA A 275 -17.28 -2.65 -8.83
C ALA A 275 -17.84 -1.60 -7.86
N GLY A 276 -17.44 -1.65 -6.59
CA GLY A 276 -17.78 -0.66 -5.57
C GLY A 276 -19.08 -0.94 -4.84
N THR A 277 -19.39 -2.22 -4.68
CA THR A 277 -20.61 -2.66 -4.01
C THR A 277 -20.47 -2.62 -2.49
N SER A 278 -19.28 -2.94 -1.96
CA SER A 278 -18.99 -2.97 -0.53
C SER A 278 -17.46 -2.96 -0.28
N TYR A 279 -17.06 -2.97 0.99
CA TYR A 279 -15.68 -3.26 1.41
C TYR A 279 -15.64 -4.58 2.17
N GLY A 280 -14.60 -5.37 1.92
CA GLY A 280 -14.22 -6.51 2.73
C GLY A 280 -12.97 -6.22 3.57
N LEU A 281 -12.73 -7.09 4.54
CA LEU A 281 -11.58 -7.04 5.43
C LEU A 281 -11.05 -8.45 5.64
N SER A 282 -9.73 -8.62 5.56
CA SER A 282 -9.03 -9.77 6.11
C SER A 282 -8.01 -9.32 7.15
N MET A 283 -7.74 -10.16 8.16
CA MET A 283 -6.77 -9.87 9.21
C MET A 283 -5.74 -10.98 9.37
N ALA A 284 -4.54 -10.62 9.84
CA ALA A 284 -3.46 -11.56 10.14
C ALA A 284 -2.53 -11.02 11.23
N PRO A 285 -1.89 -11.88 12.04
CA PRO A 285 -0.94 -11.44 13.06
C PRO A 285 0.40 -10.96 12.46
N ARG A 286 0.67 -11.27 11.19
CA ARG A 286 1.87 -10.90 10.43
C ARG A 286 1.59 -10.92 8.93
N LEU A 287 2.45 -10.28 8.14
CA LEU A 287 2.26 -10.15 6.69
C LEU A 287 2.26 -11.52 5.98
N GLU A 288 3.06 -12.46 6.47
CA GLU A 288 3.13 -13.85 5.98
C GLU A 288 1.89 -14.69 6.34
N GLY A 289 0.94 -14.13 7.10
CA GLY A 289 -0.25 -14.82 7.56
C GLY A 289 -0.04 -15.69 8.80
N PRO A 290 -1.02 -16.53 9.15
CA PRO A 290 -2.23 -16.84 8.37
C PRO A 290 -3.19 -15.65 8.29
N TRP A 291 -3.88 -15.52 7.15
CA TRP A 291 -4.91 -14.51 6.91
C TRP A 291 -6.30 -15.11 7.07
N VAL A 292 -7.22 -14.37 7.71
CA VAL A 292 -8.62 -14.76 7.89
C VAL A 292 -9.54 -13.64 7.44
N GLU A 293 -10.63 -13.98 6.77
CA GLU A 293 -11.66 -13.00 6.43
C GLU A 293 -12.44 -12.59 7.69
N VAL A 294 -12.66 -11.29 7.83
CA VAL A 294 -13.49 -10.71 8.88
C VAL A 294 -14.85 -10.40 8.30
N TRP A 295 -15.91 -10.81 8.98
CA TRP A 295 -17.27 -10.58 8.50
C TRP A 295 -17.80 -9.20 8.91
N GLY A 296 -18.39 -8.46 7.98
CA GLY A 296 -18.89 -7.10 8.18
C GLY A 296 -19.59 -6.54 6.96
N ASN A 297 -20.11 -5.31 7.05
CA ASN A 297 -20.91 -4.67 6.00
C ASN A 297 -22.08 -5.53 5.46
N SER A 298 -22.64 -6.40 6.29
CA SER A 298 -23.64 -7.39 5.86
C SER A 298 -25.08 -6.85 5.79
N GLY A 299 -25.31 -5.60 6.22
CA GLY A 299 -26.64 -5.05 6.48
C GLY A 299 -27.30 -5.58 7.77
N ILE A 300 -26.69 -6.56 8.45
CA ILE A 300 -27.17 -7.12 9.73
C ILE A 300 -26.16 -6.77 10.82
N LYS A 301 -26.42 -5.66 11.53
CA LYS A 301 -25.48 -5.07 12.51
C LYS A 301 -24.97 -6.07 13.55
N ALA A 302 -25.82 -6.99 14.01
CA ALA A 302 -25.46 -8.01 15.01
C ALA A 302 -24.37 -8.99 14.53
N TRP A 303 -24.15 -9.11 13.22
CA TRP A 303 -23.14 -10.00 12.63
C TRP A 303 -21.85 -9.28 12.25
N ASN A 304 -21.88 -7.95 12.18
CA ASN A 304 -20.75 -7.17 11.72
C ASN A 304 -19.66 -7.09 12.80
N ARG A 305 -18.44 -7.46 12.42
CA ARG A 305 -17.21 -7.23 13.20
C ARG A 305 -16.46 -5.97 12.77
N PHE A 306 -16.81 -5.44 11.60
CA PHE A 306 -16.37 -4.15 11.09
C PHE A 306 -17.51 -3.52 10.28
N GLU A 307 -17.50 -2.20 10.17
CA GLU A 307 -18.49 -1.43 9.41
C GLU A 307 -17.83 -0.23 8.72
N MET A 308 -18.09 -0.12 7.43
CA MET A 308 -17.62 0.94 6.55
C MET A 308 -18.83 1.74 6.05
N PRO A 309 -18.72 3.07 5.91
CA PRO A 309 -19.72 3.86 5.22
C PRO A 309 -20.06 3.26 3.85
N ALA A 310 -21.34 3.28 3.46
CA ALA A 310 -21.76 2.84 2.14
C ALA A 310 -21.05 3.66 1.03
N THR A 311 -21.05 3.20 -0.21
CA THR A 311 -20.59 3.96 -1.41
C THR A 311 -19.14 4.44 -1.44
N LEU A 312 -18.32 4.06 -0.46
CA LEU A 312 -16.88 4.26 -0.49
C LEU A 312 -16.28 3.56 -1.71
N ARG A 313 -15.28 4.19 -2.31
CA ARG A 313 -14.50 3.68 -3.44
C ARG A 313 -13.02 3.81 -3.11
N HIS A 314 -12.21 3.10 -3.89
CA HIS A 314 -10.74 3.07 -3.87
C HIS A 314 -10.08 4.28 -3.19
N GLY A 315 -9.16 3.98 -2.28
CA GLY A 315 -8.37 4.97 -1.57
C GLY A 315 -7.20 4.34 -0.81
N SER A 316 -6.67 5.05 0.17
CA SER A 316 -5.62 4.58 1.06
C SER A 316 -5.92 4.93 2.51
N MET A 317 -5.61 4.00 3.40
CA MET A 317 -5.72 4.16 4.84
C MET A 317 -4.34 4.38 5.46
N MET A 318 -4.29 5.20 6.50
CA MET A 318 -3.07 5.40 7.28
C MET A 318 -3.39 5.66 8.75
N ALA A 319 -2.46 5.25 9.62
CA ALA A 319 -2.48 5.61 11.03
C ALA A 319 -2.23 7.12 11.19
N ILE A 320 -2.92 7.74 12.14
CA ILE A 320 -2.78 9.15 12.51
C ILE A 320 -2.69 9.31 14.03
N THR A 321 -2.05 10.39 14.47
CA THR A 321 -1.99 10.75 15.90
C THR A 321 -3.35 11.26 16.40
N ALA A 322 -3.57 11.24 17.72
CA ALA A 322 -4.79 11.78 18.32
C ALA A 322 -4.98 13.27 17.96
N ARG A 323 -3.89 14.03 17.96
CA ARG A 323 -3.88 15.45 17.56
C ARG A 323 -4.35 15.65 16.11
N GLN A 324 -3.92 14.78 15.20
CA GLN A 324 -4.35 14.84 13.80
C GLN A 324 -5.81 14.45 13.64
N LEU A 325 -6.28 13.42 14.35
CA LEU A 325 -7.68 13.04 14.35
C LEU A 325 -8.57 14.19 14.84
N ASP A 326 -8.19 14.85 15.93
CA ASP A 326 -8.92 16.00 16.46
C ASP A 326 -8.90 17.19 15.48
N ALA A 327 -7.77 17.45 14.84
CA ALA A 327 -7.65 18.51 13.83
C ALA A 327 -8.56 18.24 12.61
N LEU A 328 -8.58 17.00 12.12
CA LEU A 328 -9.44 16.57 11.02
C LEU A 328 -10.91 16.71 11.37
N ARG A 329 -11.34 16.23 12.56
CA ARG A 329 -12.73 16.38 13.03
C ARG A 329 -13.14 17.84 13.21
N LYS A 330 -12.23 18.69 13.68
CA LYS A 330 -12.48 20.13 13.84
C LYS A 330 -12.63 20.83 12.48
N ALA A 331 -11.81 20.48 11.50
CA ALA A 331 -11.87 21.05 10.16
C ALA A 331 -13.05 20.51 9.34
N TYR A 332 -13.39 19.24 9.54
CA TYR A 332 -14.36 18.47 8.77
C TYR A 332 -15.32 17.72 9.70
N PRO A 333 -16.36 18.39 10.24
CA PRO A 333 -17.31 17.75 11.14
C PRO A 333 -18.07 16.59 10.48
N GLU A 334 -18.48 15.61 11.29
CA GLU A 334 -19.19 14.39 10.88
C GLU A 334 -20.55 14.66 10.23
#